data_AF-E1JZQ9-F1
#
_entry.id   AF-E1JZQ9-F1
#
_cell.length_a   1.000
_cell.length_b   1.000
_cell.length_c   1.000
_cell.angle_alpha   90.00
_cell.angle_beta   90.00
_cell.angle_gamma   90.00
#
_symmetry.space_group_name_H-M   'P 1'
#
loop_
_entity.id
_entity.type
_entity.pdbx_description
1 polymer ?
#
loop_
_entity_poly.entity_id
_entity_poly.type
_entity_poly.pdbx_seq_one_letter_code
_entity_poly.pdbx_strand_id
1 'polypeptide(L)'
;MKTLLALALAGLTLGLAGCAARPLTDSEFRGFCYTSIGRRASCDTISICNEFDTDVLSVKHASREACVKACQDVYNRLYVPNEFDGCVSTVMMANNWCAKYCNTNYPK
;
A
#
# COMPACT_ATOMS: atom_id res chain seq x y z
N MET A 1 -22.17 -6.28 -51.83
CA MET A 1 -20.86 -5.88 -51.27
C MET A 1 -20.97 -4.68 -50.30
N LYS A 2 -21.94 -4.66 -49.37
CA LYS A 2 -22.08 -3.59 -48.37
C LYS A 2 -22.23 -4.10 -46.93
N THR A 3 -22.46 -5.39 -46.76
CA THR A 3 -22.73 -6.03 -45.46
C THR A 3 -21.49 -6.66 -44.80
N LEU A 4 -20.35 -6.72 -45.49
CA LEU A 4 -19.13 -7.36 -44.97
C LEU A 4 -18.15 -6.39 -44.27
N LEU A 5 -18.39 -5.08 -44.33
CA LEU A 5 -17.50 -4.08 -43.73
C LEU A 5 -17.89 -3.69 -42.29
N ALA A 6 -19.11 -4.01 -41.86
CA ALA A 6 -19.61 -3.63 -40.52
C ALA A 6 -19.16 -4.57 -39.39
N LEU A 7 -18.67 -5.78 -39.71
CA LEU A 7 -18.26 -6.76 -38.70
C LEU A 7 -16.80 -6.62 -38.26
N ALA A 8 -15.96 -5.93 -39.03
CA ALA A 8 -14.53 -5.79 -38.73
C ALA A 8 -14.22 -4.68 -37.71
N LEU A 9 -15.16 -3.79 -37.42
CA LEU A 9 -14.96 -2.65 -36.51
C LEU A 9 -15.48 -2.87 -35.08
N ALA A 10 -16.09 -4.02 -34.80
CA ALA A 10 -16.64 -4.35 -33.47
C ALA A 10 -15.67 -5.16 -32.58
N GLY A 11 -14.52 -5.60 -33.13
CA GLY A 11 -13.57 -6.46 -32.42
C GLY A 11 -12.52 -5.73 -31.57
N LEU A 12 -12.46 -4.38 -31.62
CA LEU A 12 -11.34 -3.60 -31.06
C LEU A 12 -11.66 -2.86 -29.75
N THR A 13 -12.81 -3.10 -29.11
CA THR A 13 -13.24 -2.36 -27.91
C THR A 13 -13.21 -3.16 -26.61
N LEU A 14 -12.90 -4.46 -26.64
CA LEU A 14 -12.88 -5.33 -25.45
C LEU A 14 -11.55 -5.34 -24.68
N GLY A 15 -10.52 -4.60 -25.12
CA GLY A 15 -9.18 -4.63 -24.52
C GLY A 15 -8.88 -3.53 -23.47
N LEU A 16 -9.83 -2.63 -23.18
CA LEU A 16 -9.62 -1.47 -22.29
C LEU A 16 -10.30 -1.62 -20.92
N ALA A 17 -10.68 -2.83 -20.52
CA ALA A 17 -10.92 -3.12 -19.11
C ALA A 17 -9.57 -2.98 -18.39
N GLY A 18 -9.23 -1.74 -18.06
CA GLY A 18 -7.98 -1.36 -17.43
C GLY A 18 -7.79 -2.21 -16.18
N CYS A 19 -6.55 -2.67 -15.99
CA CYS A 19 -6.10 -3.25 -14.74
C CYS A 19 -6.36 -2.25 -13.61
N ALA A 20 -7.57 -2.26 -13.03
CA ALA A 20 -7.81 -1.65 -11.75
C ALA A 20 -6.99 -2.48 -10.76
N ALA A 21 -5.87 -1.91 -10.29
CA ALA A 21 -5.05 -2.54 -9.28
C ALA A 21 -5.96 -2.87 -8.09
N ARG A 22 -6.08 -4.16 -7.76
CA ARG A 22 -6.93 -4.60 -6.66
C ARG A 22 -6.50 -3.90 -5.36
N PRO A 23 -7.46 -3.51 -4.51
CA PRO A 23 -7.15 -2.96 -3.19
C PRO A 23 -6.21 -3.90 -2.42
N LEU A 24 -5.19 -3.33 -1.80
CA LEU A 24 -4.31 -4.09 -0.90
C LEU A 24 -5.08 -4.39 0.38
N THR A 25 -5.16 -5.65 0.77
CA THR A 25 -5.86 -6.04 2.00
C THR A 25 -4.96 -5.86 3.23
N ASP A 26 -5.56 -5.73 4.41
CA ASP A 26 -4.84 -5.61 5.68
C ASP A 26 -3.95 -6.83 5.96
N SER A 27 -4.39 -8.03 5.57
CA SER A 27 -3.62 -9.26 5.72
C SER A 27 -2.41 -9.30 4.80
N GLU A 28 -2.49 -8.71 3.61
CA GLU A 28 -1.35 -8.59 2.70
C GLU A 28 -0.34 -7.57 3.19
N PHE A 29 -0.80 -6.45 3.76
CA PHE A 29 0.09 -5.52 4.44
C PHE A 29 0.81 -6.22 5.59
N ARG A 30 0.08 -6.85 6.51
CA ARG A 30 0.65 -7.57 7.66
C ARG A 30 1.59 -8.69 7.21
N GLY A 31 1.18 -9.47 6.23
CA GLY A 31 2.00 -10.52 5.63
C GLY A 31 3.32 -9.97 5.10
N PHE A 32 3.29 -8.90 4.32
CA PHE A 32 4.52 -8.26 3.85
C PHE A 32 5.35 -7.71 5.01
N CYS A 33 4.71 -6.97 5.92
CA CYS A 33 5.37 -6.27 7.00
C CYS A 33 6.12 -7.24 7.93
N TYR A 34 5.48 -8.33 8.37
CA TYR A 34 6.12 -9.28 9.29
C TYR A 34 7.12 -10.23 8.61
N THR A 35 6.93 -10.57 7.32
CA THR A 35 7.79 -11.58 6.66
C THR A 35 8.93 -10.99 5.83
N SER A 36 8.69 -9.84 5.20
CA SER A 36 9.60 -9.25 4.20
C SER A 36 10.54 -8.23 4.82
N ILE A 37 10.10 -7.56 5.88
CA ILE A 37 10.91 -6.59 6.63
C ILE A 37 11.71 -7.29 7.75
N GLY A 38 11.20 -8.40 8.28
CA GLY A 38 11.76 -9.14 9.42
C GLY A 38 13.07 -9.92 9.19
N ARG A 39 13.73 -9.76 8.03
CA ARG A 39 15.04 -10.39 7.78
C ARG A 39 16.23 -9.64 8.36
N ARG A 40 16.04 -8.45 8.94
CA ARG A 40 17.07 -7.76 9.73
C ARG A 40 16.90 -8.14 11.19
N ALA A 41 17.69 -9.12 11.64
CA ALA A 41 17.58 -9.73 12.98
C ALA A 41 17.70 -8.74 14.17
N SER A 42 18.14 -7.50 13.94
CA SER A 42 18.29 -6.46 14.97
C SER A 42 17.09 -5.52 15.10
N CYS A 43 16.18 -5.49 14.13
CA CYS A 43 15.07 -4.52 14.13
C CYS A 43 13.80 -5.14 14.70
N ASP A 44 13.16 -4.44 15.64
CA ASP A 44 11.83 -4.82 16.15
C ASP A 44 10.74 -4.54 15.11
N THR A 45 10.75 -5.38 14.08
CA THR A 45 9.87 -5.27 12.92
C THR A 45 8.41 -5.47 13.33
N ILE A 46 8.14 -6.31 14.33
CA ILE A 46 6.79 -6.57 14.81
C ILE A 46 6.20 -5.29 15.41
N SER A 47 6.92 -4.63 16.32
CA SER A 47 6.43 -3.39 16.93
C SER A 47 6.26 -2.27 15.90
N ILE A 48 7.24 -2.10 15.00
CA ILE A 48 7.16 -1.10 13.92
C ILE A 48 5.92 -1.34 13.04
N CYS A 49 5.70 -2.59 12.61
CA CYS A 49 4.54 -2.93 11.77
C CYS A 49 3.21 -2.78 12.51
N ASN A 50 3.16 -3.11 13.80
CA ASN A 50 1.96 -2.99 14.62
C ASN A 50 1.50 -1.54 14.76
N GLU A 51 2.42 -0.58 14.82
CA GLU A 51 2.06 0.84 14.89
C GLU A 51 1.32 1.28 13.61
N PHE A 52 1.80 0.88 12.42
CA PHE A 52 1.08 1.17 11.17
C PHE A 52 -0.27 0.43 11.09
N ASP A 53 -0.32 -0.85 11.51
CA ASP A 53 -1.54 -1.65 11.49
C ASP A 53 -2.63 -1.06 12.41
N THR A 54 -2.24 -0.68 13.62
CA THR A 54 -3.17 -0.17 14.66
C THR A 54 -3.62 1.25 14.35
N ASP A 55 -2.67 2.15 14.05
CA ASP A 55 -2.98 3.58 13.97
C ASP A 55 -3.51 3.99 12.59
N VAL A 56 -3.26 3.19 11.55
CA VAL A 56 -3.63 3.55 10.18
C VAL A 56 -4.56 2.53 9.55
N LEU A 57 -4.17 1.25 9.44
CA LEU A 57 -4.95 0.28 8.66
C LEU A 57 -6.23 -0.16 9.38
N SER A 58 -6.19 -0.26 10.71
CA SER A 58 -7.36 -0.62 11.53
C SER A 58 -8.36 0.53 11.69
N VAL A 59 -8.07 1.70 11.12
CA VAL A 59 -8.87 2.92 11.22
C VAL A 59 -9.43 3.29 9.85
N LYS A 60 -10.70 3.69 9.80
CA LYS A 60 -11.28 4.26 8.58
C LYS A 60 -10.87 5.72 8.42
N HIS A 61 -10.34 6.06 7.25
CA HIS A 61 -9.97 7.43 6.90
C HIS A 61 -11.02 8.10 6.02
N ALA A 62 -11.13 9.43 6.11
CA ALA A 62 -12.08 10.20 5.30
C ALA A 62 -11.66 10.33 3.83
N SER A 63 -10.35 10.29 3.55
CA SER A 63 -9.80 10.39 2.20
C SER A 63 -8.45 9.68 2.10
N ARG A 64 -7.95 9.59 0.86
CA ARG A 64 -6.59 9.11 0.59
C ARG A 64 -5.55 10.00 1.26
N GLU A 65 -5.69 11.32 1.19
CA GLU A 65 -4.76 12.25 1.84
C GLU A 65 -4.74 12.03 3.35
N ALA A 66 -5.91 11.84 3.98
CA ALA A 66 -5.98 11.57 5.42
C ALA A 66 -5.26 10.26 5.79
N CYS A 67 -5.48 9.19 5.02
CA CYS A 67 -4.78 7.91 5.22
C CYS A 67 -3.27 8.03 5.04
N VAL A 68 -2.81 8.67 3.95
CA VAL A 68 -1.38 8.86 3.69
C VAL A 68 -0.75 9.74 4.77
N LYS A 69 -1.44 10.79 5.23
CA LYS A 69 -0.96 11.62 6.34
C LYS A 69 -0.80 10.79 7.61
N ALA A 70 -1.76 9.93 7.94
CA ALA A 70 -1.64 9.03 9.09
C ALA A 70 -0.43 8.09 8.96
N CYS A 71 -0.14 7.53 7.78
CA CYS A 71 1.10 6.78 7.55
C CYS A 71 2.35 7.63 7.84
N GLN A 72 2.38 8.89 7.37
CA GLN A 72 3.52 9.78 7.60
C GLN A 72 3.67 10.17 9.08
N ASP A 73 2.57 10.34 9.81
CA ASP A 73 2.59 10.63 11.24
C ASP A 73 3.20 9.46 12.03
N VAL A 74 2.86 8.21 11.70
CA VAL A 74 3.50 7.00 12.25
C VAL A 74 4.98 6.93 11.86
N TYR A 75 5.30 7.15 10.59
CA TYR A 75 6.69 7.16 10.10
C TYR A 75 7.56 8.16 10.87
N ASN A 76 7.10 9.40 11.03
CA ASN A 76 7.84 10.45 11.72
C ASN A 76 8.08 10.11 13.19
N ARG A 77 7.10 9.48 13.84
CA ARG A 77 7.23 9.00 15.23
C ARG A 77 8.27 7.89 15.36
N LEU A 78 8.31 6.96 14.39
CA LEU A 78 9.20 5.81 14.41
C LEU A 78 10.60 6.10 13.84
N TYR A 79 10.77 7.15 13.04
CA TYR A 79 12.02 7.42 12.33
C TYR A 79 13.19 7.66 13.30
N VAL A 80 13.08 8.65 14.18
CA VAL A 80 14.18 9.05 15.07
C VAL A 80 14.59 7.93 16.03
N PRO A 81 13.66 7.22 16.70
CA PRO A 81 14.04 6.09 17.56
C PRO A 81 14.76 4.97 16.81
N ASN A 82 14.48 4.78 15.52
CA ASN A 82 15.07 3.70 14.71
C ASN A 82 16.26 4.17 13.85
N GLU A 83 16.63 5.45 13.93
CA GLU A 83 17.72 6.05 13.16
C GLU A 83 19.07 5.48 13.58
N PHE A 84 19.33 5.51 14.88
CA PHE A 84 20.61 5.09 15.45
C PHE A 84 20.78 3.57 15.50
N ASP A 85 19.68 2.81 15.43
CA ASP A 85 19.67 1.35 15.45
C ASP A 85 19.79 0.72 14.04
N GLY A 86 19.92 1.53 12.99
CA GLY A 86 20.02 1.05 11.60
C GLY A 86 18.71 0.47 11.05
N CYS A 87 17.59 0.79 11.70
CA CYS A 87 16.26 0.26 11.40
C CYS A 87 15.39 1.22 10.59
N VAL A 88 15.91 2.38 10.18
CA VAL A 88 15.23 3.34 9.30
C VAL A 88 14.68 2.69 8.04
N SER A 89 15.46 1.82 7.38
CA SER A 89 14.99 1.17 6.15
C SER A 89 13.74 0.32 6.38
N THR A 90 13.63 -0.29 7.56
CA THR A 90 12.46 -1.07 7.99
C THR A 90 11.25 -0.15 8.17
N VAL A 91 11.43 0.98 8.87
CA VAL A 91 10.39 2.01 9.04
C VAL A 91 9.94 2.60 7.70
N MET A 92 10.88 2.90 6.80
CA MET A 92 10.61 3.40 5.45
C MET A 92 9.83 2.37 4.62
N MET A 93 10.21 1.09 4.67
CA MET A 93 9.49 0.04 3.95
C MET A 93 8.05 -0.10 4.46
N ALA A 94 7.85 -0.10 5.77
CA ALA A 94 6.50 -0.14 6.36
C ALA A 94 5.66 1.07 5.91
N ASN A 95 6.23 2.28 5.92
CA ASN A 95 5.57 3.49 5.44
C ASN A 95 5.19 3.42 3.95
N ASN A 96 6.08 2.92 3.09
CA ASN A 96 5.80 2.76 1.66
C ASN A 96 4.62 1.81 1.42
N TRP A 97 4.54 0.73 2.18
CA TRP A 97 3.42 -0.21 2.10
C TRP A 97 2.13 0.36 2.67
N CYS A 98 2.21 1.16 3.73
CA CYS A 98 1.08 1.91 4.25
C CYS A 98 0.55 2.91 3.20
N ALA A 99 1.43 3.67 2.55
CA ALA A 99 1.03 4.58 1.47
C ALA A 99 0.42 3.82 0.27
N LYS A 100 0.95 2.63 -0.07
CA LYS A 100 0.35 1.77 -1.10
C LYS A 100 -1.04 1.29 -0.72
N TYR A 101 -1.24 0.90 0.55
CA TYR A 101 -2.57 0.57 1.08
C TYR A 101 -3.53 1.74 0.86
N CYS A 102 -3.15 2.94 1.30
CA CYS A 102 -3.98 4.13 1.15
C CYS A 102 -4.33 4.43 -0.30
N ASN A 103 -3.35 4.36 -1.21
CA ASN A 103 -3.54 4.63 -2.64
C ASN A 103 -4.47 3.65 -3.35
N THR A 104 -4.62 2.44 -2.82
CA THR A 104 -5.42 1.37 -3.43
C THR A 104 -6.79 1.20 -2.78
N ASN A 105 -6.95 1.60 -1.52
CA ASN A 105 -8.23 1.48 -0.79
C ASN A 105 -9.06 2.77 -0.77
N TYR A 106 -8.44 3.93 -0.97
CA TYR A 106 -9.14 5.21 -0.96
C TYR A 106 -9.11 5.86 -2.35
N PRO A 107 -10.26 6.21 -2.94
CA PRO A 107 -10.29 6.96 -4.20
C PRO A 107 -9.62 8.34 -4.04
N LYS A 108 -9.25 8.94 -5.17
CA LYS A 108 -8.80 10.35 -5.18
C LYS A 108 -9.97 11.27 -4.86
#